data_AF-A0A1S8BMW7-F1
#
_entry.id   AF-A0A1S8BMW7-F1
#
_cell.length_a   1.000
_cell.length_b   1.000
_cell.length_c   1.000
_cell.angle_alpha   90.00
_cell.angle_beta   90.00
_cell.angle_gamma   90.00
#
_symmetry.space_group_name_H-M   'P 1'
#
loop_
_entity.id
_entity.type
_entity.pdbx_description
1 polymer ?
#
loop_
_entity_poly.entity_id
_entity_poly.type
_entity_poly.pdbx_seq_one_letter_code
_entity_poly.pdbx_strand_id
1 'polypeptide(L)'
;IGVNTLLTRLKQSIASARDFSNFLGKRSKLEEEQAQGVKKLCRSTHEALRRNDSRQGTYGAQYEETTKLHERMADNGMQFALSLHQMHEDLNELTNTIERQRKHWKQTALASEKKVSDAIQQMEKARAKYESLAEDYDKVKTGDKSAGRMFGIKGPKSAAQHEEDIHRKLQAADADYKSKVENAQLLRTELVERLRPQGVRAMMELIKECDSGLTLQMQKFDSSSVDFRNPEAFYHDVNSVAGLLKQFLRDLPDPLLTTAHYEEFIEAAKIDDDTVRRDSLHAIINALPDPNYATLRALVLHLNRVHDRSASNRMSTTNLAICFAPTVMGQHRGAMADAGLQAKVLDTILVNTYQIFDED
;
A
#
# COMPACT_ATOMS: atom_id res chain seq x y z
N ILE A 1 -7.13 25.90 0.40
CA ILE A 1 -6.04 25.29 -0.42
C ILE A 1 -6.01 23.75 -0.30
N GLY A 2 -6.33 23.12 0.85
CA GLY A 2 -6.24 21.65 1.01
C GLY A 2 -7.20 20.76 0.18
N VAL A 3 -8.49 21.10 0.07
CA VAL A 3 -9.51 20.19 -0.54
C VAL A 3 -9.23 19.90 -2.02
N ASN A 4 -8.95 20.92 -2.83
CA ASN A 4 -8.69 20.73 -4.27
C ASN A 4 -7.39 19.95 -4.52
N THR A 5 -6.37 20.15 -3.68
CA THR A 5 -5.11 19.39 -3.76
C THR A 5 -5.37 17.91 -3.45
N LEU A 6 -6.10 17.59 -2.38
CA LEU A 6 -6.47 16.22 -2.04
C LEU A 6 -7.33 15.56 -3.11
N LEU A 7 -8.33 16.26 -3.66
CA LEU A 7 -9.15 15.76 -4.75
C LEU A 7 -8.36 15.47 -6.03
N THR A 8 -7.27 16.22 -6.25
CA THR A 8 -6.36 16.02 -7.37
C THR A 8 -5.45 14.81 -7.11
N ARG A 9 -4.86 14.71 -5.92
CA ARG A 9 -4.05 13.55 -5.51
C ARG A 9 -4.87 12.25 -5.57
N LEU A 10 -6.09 12.25 -5.03
CA LEU A 10 -6.98 11.09 -5.09
C LEU A 10 -7.33 10.71 -6.53
N LYS A 11 -7.51 11.70 -7.43
CA LYS A 11 -7.71 11.42 -8.86
C LYS A 11 -6.50 10.73 -9.49
N GLN A 12 -5.29 11.14 -9.11
CA GLN A 12 -4.05 10.53 -9.59
C GLN A 12 -3.92 9.09 -9.08
N SER A 13 -4.17 8.84 -7.79
CA SER A 13 -4.17 7.48 -7.22
C SER A 13 -5.15 6.55 -7.95
N ILE A 14 -6.38 7.00 -8.19
CA ILE A 14 -7.39 6.24 -8.95
C ILE A 14 -6.91 5.95 -10.38
N ALA A 15 -6.29 6.94 -11.04
CA ALA A 15 -5.78 6.77 -12.40
C ALA A 15 -4.67 5.71 -12.44
N SER A 16 -3.68 5.79 -11.55
CA SER A 16 -2.58 4.82 -11.47
C SER A 16 -3.10 3.40 -11.22
N ALA A 17 -4.07 3.23 -10.31
CA ALA A 17 -4.66 1.93 -10.05
C ALA A 17 -5.46 1.37 -11.23
N ARG A 18 -6.17 2.23 -11.97
CA ARG A 18 -6.86 1.83 -13.22
C ARG A 18 -5.90 1.46 -14.33
N ASP A 19 -4.80 2.19 -14.48
CA ASP A 19 -3.80 1.87 -15.50
C ASP A 19 -3.19 0.49 -15.25
N PHE A 20 -2.86 0.18 -13.99
CA PHE A 20 -2.34 -1.13 -13.62
C PHE A 20 -3.39 -2.23 -13.74
N SER A 21 -4.63 -2.00 -13.30
CA SER A 21 -5.75 -2.92 -13.52
C SER A 21 -5.93 -3.23 -15.01
N ASN A 22 -5.95 -2.23 -15.87
CA ASN A 22 -6.08 -2.42 -17.32
C ASN A 22 -4.92 -3.21 -17.92
N PHE A 23 -3.70 -2.97 -17.44
CA PHE A 23 -2.54 -3.76 -17.81
C PHE A 23 -2.73 -5.25 -17.44
N LEU A 24 -3.13 -5.54 -16.20
CA LEU A 24 -3.39 -6.92 -15.73
C LEU A 24 -4.47 -7.61 -16.57
N GLY A 25 -5.57 -6.92 -16.87
CA GLY A 25 -6.66 -7.47 -17.68
C GLY A 25 -6.22 -7.78 -19.12
N LYS A 26 -5.36 -6.95 -19.73
CA LYS A 26 -4.77 -7.24 -21.04
C LYS A 26 -3.78 -8.40 -20.97
N ARG A 27 -2.91 -8.43 -19.95
CA ARG A 27 -1.93 -9.50 -19.77
C ARG A 27 -2.59 -10.85 -19.55
N SER A 28 -3.64 -10.90 -18.73
CA SER A 28 -4.45 -12.09 -18.49
C SER A 28 -4.96 -12.72 -19.79
N LYS A 29 -5.54 -11.92 -20.69
CA LYS A 29 -6.03 -12.41 -21.99
C LYS A 29 -4.93 -12.99 -22.87
N LEU A 30 -3.76 -12.34 -22.91
CA LEU A 30 -2.61 -12.85 -23.68
C LEU A 30 -2.13 -14.22 -23.15
N GLU A 31 -2.04 -14.36 -21.83
CA GLU A 31 -1.66 -15.63 -21.18
C GLU A 31 -2.70 -16.72 -21.42
N GLU A 32 -3.99 -16.37 -21.34
CA GLU A 32 -5.09 -17.28 -21.62
C GLU A 32 -5.03 -17.80 -23.07
N GLU A 33 -4.88 -16.89 -24.05
CA GLU A 33 -4.76 -17.24 -25.47
C GLU A 33 -3.54 -18.14 -25.73
N GLN A 34 -2.39 -17.83 -25.12
CA GLN A 34 -1.20 -18.65 -25.23
C GLN A 34 -1.40 -20.06 -24.65
N ALA A 35 -1.95 -20.16 -23.44
CA ALA A 35 -2.22 -21.43 -22.78
C ALA A 35 -3.22 -22.29 -23.57
N GLN A 36 -4.30 -21.69 -24.07
CA GLN A 36 -5.27 -22.39 -24.93
C GLN A 36 -4.63 -22.87 -26.23
N GLY A 37 -3.78 -22.04 -26.85
CA GLY A 37 -3.02 -22.40 -28.05
C GLY A 37 -2.13 -23.63 -27.85
N VAL A 38 -1.35 -23.66 -26.76
CA VAL A 38 -0.49 -24.80 -26.41
C VAL A 38 -1.32 -26.05 -26.14
N LYS A 39 -2.42 -25.96 -25.38
CA LYS A 39 -3.32 -27.11 -25.14
C LYS A 39 -3.87 -27.68 -26.44
N LYS A 40 -4.34 -26.81 -27.35
CA LYS A 40 -4.88 -27.24 -28.65
C LYS A 40 -3.82 -27.94 -29.48
N LEU A 41 -2.59 -27.41 -29.48
CA LEU A 41 -1.45 -28.04 -30.15
C LEU A 41 -1.16 -29.43 -29.57
N CYS A 42 -1.00 -29.56 -28.25
CA CYS A 42 -0.75 -30.84 -27.59
C CYS A 42 -1.83 -31.88 -27.91
N ARG A 43 -3.12 -31.50 -27.87
CA ARG A 43 -4.23 -32.40 -28.24
C ARG A 43 -4.12 -32.90 -29.68
N SER A 44 -3.91 -32.01 -30.64
CA SER A 44 -3.75 -32.40 -32.05
C SER A 44 -2.54 -33.30 -32.27
N THR A 45 -1.46 -33.10 -31.51
CA THR A 45 -0.25 -33.92 -31.57
C THR A 45 -0.48 -35.30 -30.97
N HIS A 46 -1.17 -35.41 -29.82
CA HIS A 46 -1.54 -36.70 -29.24
C HIS A 46 -2.44 -37.52 -30.19
N GLU A 47 -3.40 -36.89 -30.86
CA GLU A 47 -4.24 -37.54 -31.88
C GLU A 47 -3.40 -38.04 -33.06
N ALA A 48 -2.43 -37.24 -33.52
CA ALA A 48 -1.54 -37.63 -34.61
C ALA A 48 -0.64 -38.82 -34.24
N LEU A 49 -0.11 -38.88 -33.02
CA LEU A 49 0.75 -39.98 -32.54
C LEU A 49 0.01 -41.32 -32.42
N ARG A 50 -1.31 -41.28 -32.18
CA ARG A 50 -2.16 -42.46 -32.07
C ARG A 50 -2.54 -43.10 -33.42
N ARG A 51 -2.19 -42.47 -34.55
CA ARG A 51 -2.43 -43.04 -35.89
C ARG A 51 -1.49 -44.22 -36.16
N ASN A 52 -1.98 -45.24 -36.87
CA ASN A 52 -1.23 -46.46 -37.17
C ASN A 52 0.08 -46.20 -37.95
N ASP A 53 0.15 -45.13 -38.74
CA ASP A 53 1.33 -44.78 -39.54
C ASP A 53 2.39 -44.00 -38.74
N SER A 54 2.10 -43.63 -37.49
CA SER A 54 3.00 -42.88 -36.63
C SER A 54 4.04 -43.80 -35.96
N ARG A 55 5.25 -43.28 -35.74
CA ARG A 55 6.35 -44.04 -35.13
C ARG A 55 6.02 -44.42 -33.68
N GLN A 56 5.86 -45.73 -33.43
CA GLN A 56 5.50 -46.29 -32.12
C GLN A 56 6.73 -46.71 -31.28
N GLY A 57 6.48 -47.31 -30.12
CA GLY A 57 7.52 -47.80 -29.20
C GLY A 57 8.14 -46.70 -28.35
N THR A 58 9.43 -46.79 -28.05
CA THR A 58 10.13 -45.84 -27.15
C THR A 58 10.08 -44.39 -27.64
N TYR A 59 10.12 -44.18 -28.96
CA TYR A 59 9.97 -42.83 -29.54
C TYR A 59 8.57 -42.25 -29.27
N GLY A 60 7.52 -43.02 -29.54
CA GLY A 60 6.13 -42.59 -29.32
C GLY A 60 5.88 -42.26 -27.85
N ALA A 61 6.37 -43.11 -26.94
CA ALA A 61 6.28 -42.88 -25.50
C ALA A 61 7.03 -41.62 -25.05
N GLN A 62 8.26 -41.39 -25.52
CA GLN A 62 9.05 -40.20 -25.17
C GLN A 62 8.42 -38.92 -25.71
N TYR A 63 7.86 -38.97 -26.92
CA TYR A 63 7.21 -37.83 -27.54
C TYR A 63 5.89 -37.49 -26.82
N GLU A 64 5.11 -38.51 -26.44
CA GLU A 64 3.90 -38.35 -25.61
C GLU A 64 4.23 -37.72 -24.25
N GLU A 65 5.32 -38.13 -23.60
CA GLU A 65 5.75 -37.54 -22.33
C GLU A 65 6.13 -36.06 -22.49
N THR A 66 6.80 -35.72 -23.59
CA THR A 66 7.14 -34.32 -23.93
C THR A 66 5.88 -33.47 -24.13
N THR A 67 4.87 -33.98 -24.83
CA THR A 67 3.62 -33.24 -25.05
C THR A 67 2.78 -33.12 -23.78
N LYS A 68 2.81 -34.11 -22.88
CA LYS A 68 2.20 -34.02 -21.54
C LYS A 68 2.85 -32.93 -20.68
N LEU A 69 4.16 -32.77 -20.75
CA LEU A 69 4.86 -31.68 -20.06
C LEU A 69 4.33 -30.31 -20.51
N HIS A 70 4.20 -30.10 -21.83
CA HIS A 70 3.65 -28.87 -22.39
C HIS A 70 2.18 -28.65 -22.02
N GLU A 71 1.37 -29.71 -21.91
CA GLU A 71 -0.01 -29.61 -21.45
C GLU A 71 -0.07 -29.11 -19.99
N ARG A 72 0.77 -29.65 -19.10
CA ARG A 72 0.91 -29.17 -17.72
C ARG A 72 1.39 -27.71 -17.65
N MET A 73 2.34 -27.31 -18.51
CA MET A 73 2.78 -25.92 -18.60
C MET A 73 1.63 -24.99 -18.99
N ALA A 74 0.77 -25.42 -19.91
CA ALA A 74 -0.40 -24.68 -20.35
C ALA A 74 -1.51 -24.63 -19.29
N ASP A 75 -1.72 -25.70 -18.52
CA ASP A 75 -2.60 -25.68 -17.33
C ASP A 75 -2.15 -24.62 -16.32
N ASN A 76 -0.86 -24.60 -16.01
CA ASN A 76 -0.26 -23.60 -15.12
C ASN A 76 -0.37 -22.18 -15.70
N GLY A 77 -0.16 -22.01 -17.01
CA GLY A 77 -0.38 -20.73 -17.71
C GLY A 77 -1.83 -20.23 -17.60
N MET A 78 -2.80 -21.14 -17.68
CA MET A 78 -4.21 -20.83 -17.47
C MET A 78 -4.48 -20.37 -16.02
N GLN A 79 -3.89 -21.02 -15.01
CA GLN A 79 -4.03 -20.60 -13.61
C GLN A 79 -3.40 -19.22 -13.37
N PHE A 80 -2.28 -18.92 -14.01
CA PHE A 80 -1.68 -17.59 -13.98
C PHE A 80 -2.58 -16.55 -14.63
N ALA A 81 -3.14 -16.84 -15.81
CA ALA A 81 -4.09 -15.97 -16.49
C ALA A 81 -5.32 -15.65 -15.62
N LEU A 82 -5.89 -16.65 -14.93
CA LEU A 82 -7.00 -16.47 -13.99
C LEU A 82 -6.61 -15.61 -12.80
N SER A 83 -5.40 -15.81 -12.25
CA SER A 83 -4.89 -14.99 -11.14
C SER A 83 -4.74 -13.53 -11.55
N LEU A 84 -4.18 -13.26 -12.74
CA LEU A 84 -4.10 -11.90 -13.30
C LEU A 84 -5.48 -11.27 -13.51
N HIS A 85 -6.46 -12.06 -13.96
CA HIS A 85 -7.83 -11.58 -14.14
C HIS A 85 -8.48 -11.21 -12.81
N GLN A 86 -8.30 -12.04 -11.78
CA GLN A 86 -8.82 -11.73 -10.44
C GLN A 86 -8.21 -10.44 -9.89
N MET A 87 -6.90 -10.25 -10.03
CA MET A 87 -6.25 -9.01 -9.61
C MET A 87 -6.76 -7.78 -10.38
N HIS A 88 -7.09 -7.94 -11.67
CA HIS A 88 -7.74 -6.91 -12.48
C HIS A 88 -9.11 -6.52 -11.90
N GLU A 89 -9.97 -7.50 -11.64
CA GLU A 89 -11.32 -7.29 -11.10
C GLU A 89 -11.26 -6.62 -9.72
N ASP A 90 -10.40 -7.11 -8.82
CA ASP A 90 -10.23 -6.54 -7.47
C ASP A 90 -9.88 -5.04 -7.53
N LEU A 91 -8.91 -4.65 -8.37
CA LEU A 91 -8.52 -3.25 -8.53
C LEU A 91 -9.60 -2.42 -9.23
N ASN A 92 -10.29 -3.01 -10.19
CA ASN A 92 -11.35 -2.32 -10.91
C ASN A 92 -12.52 -2.00 -9.96
N GLU A 93 -12.93 -2.96 -9.13
CA GLU A 93 -13.95 -2.75 -8.11
C GLU A 93 -13.52 -1.68 -7.09
N LEU A 94 -12.30 -1.78 -6.55
CA LEU A 94 -11.74 -0.81 -5.62
C LEU A 94 -11.78 0.61 -6.20
N THR A 95 -11.24 0.81 -7.41
CA THR A 95 -11.18 2.14 -8.03
C THR A 95 -12.55 2.70 -8.36
N ASN A 96 -13.54 1.86 -8.70
CA ASN A 96 -14.91 2.28 -8.94
C ASN A 96 -15.62 2.71 -7.65
N THR A 97 -15.37 2.03 -6.54
CA THR A 97 -15.87 2.42 -5.23
C THR A 97 -15.25 3.74 -4.76
N ILE A 98 -13.93 3.87 -4.87
CA ILE A 98 -13.22 5.11 -4.48
C ILE A 98 -13.64 6.30 -5.36
N GLU A 99 -13.84 6.12 -6.67
CA GLU A 99 -14.30 7.20 -7.55
C GLU A 99 -15.72 7.68 -7.20
N ARG A 100 -16.63 6.78 -6.80
CA ARG A 100 -17.96 7.17 -6.30
C ARG A 100 -17.84 8.02 -5.03
N GLN A 101 -17.02 7.59 -4.07
CA GLN A 101 -16.79 8.34 -2.83
C GLN A 101 -16.09 9.68 -3.07
N ARG A 102 -15.11 9.73 -3.99
CA ARG A 102 -14.44 10.97 -4.41
C ARG A 102 -15.44 12.00 -4.95
N LYS A 103 -16.39 11.56 -5.79
CA LYS A 103 -17.45 12.46 -6.33
C LYS A 103 -18.34 13.01 -5.22
N HIS A 104 -18.75 12.16 -4.28
CA HIS A 104 -19.51 12.58 -3.11
C HIS A 104 -18.75 13.65 -2.30
N TRP A 105 -17.51 13.37 -1.91
CA TRP A 105 -16.71 14.33 -1.12
C TRP A 105 -16.38 15.61 -1.87
N LYS A 106 -16.16 15.55 -3.19
CA LYS A 106 -16.01 16.74 -4.03
C LYS A 106 -17.24 17.62 -3.93
N GLN A 107 -18.43 17.05 -4.08
CA GLN A 107 -19.68 17.82 -4.02
C GLN A 107 -19.90 18.41 -2.63
N THR A 108 -19.80 17.58 -1.58
CA THR A 108 -20.03 17.99 -0.18
C THR A 108 -19.05 19.09 0.25
N ALA A 109 -17.75 18.90 0.01
CA ALA A 109 -16.73 19.86 0.43
C ALA A 109 -16.85 21.19 -0.32
N LEU A 110 -17.01 21.17 -1.65
CA LEU A 110 -17.15 22.41 -2.43
C LEU A 110 -18.45 23.15 -2.11
N ALA A 111 -19.55 22.45 -1.84
CA ALA A 111 -20.80 23.07 -1.41
C ALA A 111 -20.65 23.78 -0.07
N SER A 112 -19.95 23.16 0.90
CA SER A 112 -19.69 23.77 2.21
C SER A 112 -18.80 25.01 2.15
N GLU A 113 -17.73 24.98 1.34
CA GLU A 113 -16.85 26.13 1.11
C GLU A 113 -17.61 27.27 0.41
N LYS A 114 -18.44 26.94 -0.59
CA LYS A 114 -19.27 27.92 -1.29
C LYS A 114 -20.28 28.60 -0.35
N LYS A 115 -20.93 27.84 0.54
CA LYS A 115 -21.89 28.38 1.52
C LYS A 115 -21.25 29.45 2.42
N VAL A 116 -20.01 29.24 2.87
CA VAL A 116 -19.26 30.23 3.66
C VAL A 116 -18.84 31.43 2.81
N SER A 117 -18.34 31.18 1.58
CA SER A 117 -17.98 32.25 0.64
C SER A 117 -19.17 33.18 0.36
N ASP A 118 -20.36 32.63 0.09
CA ASP A 118 -21.56 33.41 -0.19
C ASP A 118 -22.01 34.22 1.05
N ALA A 119 -21.88 33.67 2.26
CA ALA A 119 -22.18 34.37 3.50
C ALA A 119 -21.21 35.55 3.76
N ILE A 120 -19.92 35.35 3.52
CA ILE A 120 -18.91 36.41 3.61
C ILE A 120 -19.20 37.52 2.60
N GLN A 121 -19.56 37.18 1.36
CA GLN A 121 -19.93 38.19 0.35
C GLN A 121 -21.17 39.00 0.77
N GLN A 122 -22.17 38.38 1.39
CA GLN A 122 -23.32 39.11 1.93
C GLN A 122 -22.93 40.03 3.08
N MET A 123 -22.04 39.58 3.96
CA MET A 123 -21.51 40.38 5.06
C MET A 123 -20.73 41.60 4.55
N GLU A 124 -19.84 41.44 3.56
CA GLU A 124 -19.10 42.56 2.97
C GLU A 124 -20.01 43.58 2.28
N LYS A 125 -21.10 43.13 1.63
CA LYS A 125 -22.11 44.03 1.07
C LYS A 125 -22.85 44.83 2.14
N ALA A 126 -23.21 44.18 3.25
CA ALA A 126 -23.86 44.86 4.37
C ALA A 126 -22.91 45.87 5.05
N ARG A 127 -21.63 45.49 5.18
CA ARG A 127 -20.56 46.37 5.68
C ARG A 127 -20.41 47.63 4.83
N ALA A 128 -20.28 47.50 3.51
CA ALA A 128 -20.13 48.64 2.61
C ALA A 128 -21.34 49.59 2.68
N LYS A 129 -22.56 49.04 2.83
CA LYS A 129 -23.77 49.84 3.01
C LYS A 129 -23.78 50.60 4.34
N TYR A 130 -23.34 49.95 5.42
CA TYR A 130 -23.18 50.58 6.73
C TYR A 130 -22.14 51.70 6.68
N GLU A 131 -20.95 51.44 6.13
CA GLU A 131 -19.87 52.43 6.02
C GLU A 131 -20.31 53.66 5.20
N SER A 132 -20.97 53.44 4.07
CA SER A 132 -21.54 54.53 3.25
C SER A 132 -22.58 55.37 4.02
N LEU A 133 -23.49 54.74 4.77
CA LEU A 133 -24.50 55.45 5.55
C LEU A 133 -23.90 56.17 6.76
N ALA A 134 -22.82 55.64 7.34
CA ALA A 134 -22.09 56.26 8.44
C ALA A 134 -21.39 57.53 7.97
N GLU A 135 -20.73 57.48 6.80
CA GLU A 135 -20.14 58.67 6.16
C GLU A 135 -21.20 59.73 5.80
N ASP A 136 -22.34 59.31 5.24
CA ASP A 136 -23.43 60.24 4.91
C ASP A 136 -24.02 60.90 6.16
N TYR A 137 -24.18 60.14 7.25
CA TYR A 137 -24.64 60.67 8.54
C TYR A 137 -23.66 61.70 9.12
N ASP A 138 -22.36 61.41 9.06
CA ASP A 138 -21.32 62.33 9.55
C ASP A 138 -21.27 63.65 8.76
N LYS A 139 -21.42 63.58 7.43
CA LYS A 139 -21.51 64.76 6.54
C LYS A 139 -22.73 65.62 6.86
N VAL A 140 -23.89 65.01 7.09
CA VAL A 140 -25.12 65.74 7.45
C VAL A 140 -24.99 66.40 8.82
N LYS A 141 -24.36 65.72 9.78
CA LYS A 141 -24.14 66.25 11.13
C LYS A 141 -23.12 67.39 11.19
N THR A 142 -22.12 67.38 10.32
CA THR A 142 -21.10 68.44 10.21
C THR A 142 -21.53 69.64 9.37
N GLY A 143 -22.70 69.57 8.71
CA GLY A 143 -23.27 70.68 7.94
C GLY A 143 -22.66 70.85 6.55
N ASP A 144 -22.01 69.81 6.00
CA ASP A 144 -21.37 69.88 4.68
C ASP A 144 -22.42 69.89 3.55
N LYS A 145 -22.39 70.93 2.71
CA LYS A 145 -23.43 71.22 1.70
C LYS A 145 -23.33 70.34 0.44
N SER A 146 -22.34 69.45 0.35
CA SER A 146 -22.21 68.49 -0.75
C SER A 146 -23.11 67.25 -0.58
N ALA A 147 -23.69 67.03 0.61
CA ALA A 147 -24.58 65.92 0.92
C ALA A 147 -25.99 66.13 0.35
N GLY A 148 -26.13 65.97 -0.97
CA GLY A 148 -27.42 65.75 -1.64
C GLY A 148 -28.30 67.00 -1.81
N ARG A 149 -28.57 67.36 -3.07
CA ARG A 149 -29.62 68.34 -3.40
C ARG A 149 -30.97 67.91 -2.82
N MET A 150 -31.62 68.81 -2.10
CA MET A 150 -33.01 68.71 -1.64
C MET A 150 -34.03 68.75 -2.80
N PHE A 151 -34.05 67.74 -3.68
CA PHE A 151 -35.02 67.66 -4.77
C PHE A 151 -35.76 66.32 -4.76
N GLY A 152 -36.95 66.34 -4.13
CA GLY A 152 -37.96 65.29 -4.21
C GLY A 152 -39.35 65.91 -4.38
N ILE A 153 -40.23 65.22 -5.10
CA ILE A 153 -41.55 65.68 -5.60
C ILE A 153 -42.58 65.98 -4.46
N LYS A 154 -42.18 65.88 -3.19
CA LYS A 154 -42.99 66.19 -2.00
C LYS A 154 -42.29 67.23 -1.08
N GLY A 155 -41.99 68.42 -1.61
CA GLY A 155 -41.49 69.56 -0.81
C GLY A 155 -40.13 69.33 -0.10
N PRO A 156 -39.49 70.40 0.42
CA PRO A 156 -38.23 70.28 1.14
C PRO A 156 -38.48 69.67 2.52
N LYS A 157 -37.89 68.50 2.81
CA LYS A 157 -37.80 68.00 4.19
C LYS A 157 -36.96 68.97 5.02
N SER A 158 -37.33 69.16 6.29
CA SER A 158 -36.48 69.91 7.24
C SER A 158 -35.12 69.21 7.37
N ALA A 159 -34.04 69.97 7.58
CA ALA A 159 -32.71 69.41 7.83
C ALA A 159 -32.72 68.37 8.97
N ALA A 160 -33.52 68.62 10.02
CA ALA A 160 -33.71 67.68 11.13
C ALA A 160 -34.40 66.36 10.69
N GLN A 161 -35.38 66.43 9.78
CA GLN A 161 -36.04 65.22 9.26
C GLN A 161 -35.12 64.41 8.34
N HIS A 162 -34.23 65.08 7.60
CA HIS A 162 -33.24 64.41 6.77
C HIS A 162 -32.17 63.69 7.60
N GLU A 163 -31.68 64.35 8.65
CA GLU A 163 -30.77 63.76 9.63
C GLU A 163 -31.39 62.53 10.31
N GLU A 164 -32.64 62.65 10.79
CA GLU A 164 -33.35 61.55 11.46
C GLU A 164 -33.59 60.35 10.51
N ASP A 165 -33.93 60.61 9.24
CA ASP A 165 -34.08 59.57 8.22
C ASP A 165 -32.77 58.81 7.94
N ILE A 166 -31.64 59.51 7.85
CA ILE A 166 -30.33 58.89 7.64
C ILE A 166 -29.90 58.11 8.88
N HIS A 167 -30.09 58.67 10.07
CA HIS A 167 -29.82 57.98 11.33
C HIS A 167 -30.61 56.67 11.45
N ARG A 168 -31.91 56.68 11.08
CA ARG A 168 -32.74 55.47 11.08
C ARG A 168 -32.26 54.42 10.08
N LYS A 169 -31.82 54.84 8.89
CA LYS A 169 -31.23 53.95 7.88
C LYS A 169 -29.90 53.37 8.35
N LEU A 170 -29.07 54.17 9.02
CA LEU A 170 -27.81 53.74 9.60
C LEU A 170 -28.03 52.67 10.67
N GLN A 171 -28.96 52.87 11.60
CA GLN A 171 -29.32 51.86 12.61
C GLN A 171 -29.81 50.54 11.98
N ALA A 172 -30.61 50.62 10.92
CA ALA A 172 -31.05 49.42 10.20
C ALA A 172 -29.89 48.71 9.47
N ALA A 173 -28.96 49.46 8.90
CA ALA A 173 -27.77 48.90 8.25
C ALA A 173 -26.78 48.28 9.25
N ASP A 174 -26.64 48.87 10.44
CA ASP A 174 -25.84 48.33 11.55
C ASP A 174 -26.40 46.99 12.03
N ALA A 175 -27.73 46.92 12.25
CA ALA A 175 -28.40 45.68 12.63
C ALA A 175 -28.28 44.58 11.57
N ASP A 176 -28.44 44.90 10.28
CA ASP A 176 -28.25 43.95 9.17
C ASP A 176 -26.79 43.49 9.10
N TYR A 177 -25.82 44.41 9.17
CA TYR A 177 -24.40 44.08 9.18
C TYR A 177 -24.05 43.14 10.33
N LYS A 178 -24.49 43.45 11.56
CA LYS A 178 -24.29 42.59 12.73
C LYS A 178 -24.86 41.18 12.51
N SER A 179 -26.08 41.07 11.99
CA SER A 179 -26.70 39.77 11.68
C SER A 179 -25.92 38.99 10.62
N LYS A 180 -25.39 39.66 9.58
CA LYS A 180 -24.55 39.02 8.55
C LYS A 180 -23.21 38.56 9.10
N VAL A 181 -22.60 39.33 10.02
CA VAL A 181 -21.37 38.94 10.71
C VAL A 181 -21.61 37.68 11.54
N GLU A 182 -22.66 37.64 12.36
CA GLU A 182 -23.01 36.47 13.18
C GLU A 182 -23.24 35.23 12.32
N ASN A 183 -24.01 35.34 11.23
CA ASN A 183 -24.24 34.22 10.30
C ASN A 183 -22.96 33.75 9.60
N ALA A 184 -22.10 34.66 9.14
CA ALA A 184 -20.84 34.31 8.51
C ALA A 184 -19.88 33.63 9.49
N GLN A 185 -19.83 34.10 10.75
CA GLN A 185 -19.04 33.49 11.82
C GLN A 185 -19.53 32.09 12.17
N LEU A 186 -20.85 31.88 12.30
CA LEU A 186 -21.43 30.56 12.57
C LEU A 186 -21.06 29.54 11.48
N LEU A 187 -21.28 29.89 10.21
CA LEU A 187 -20.97 29.01 9.08
C LEU A 187 -19.46 28.75 8.95
N ARG A 188 -18.62 29.76 9.20
CA ARG A 188 -17.16 29.61 9.19
C ARG A 188 -16.68 28.67 10.30
N THR A 189 -17.24 28.78 11.50
CA THR A 189 -16.90 27.94 12.64
C THR A 189 -17.27 26.48 12.35
N GLU A 190 -18.49 26.23 11.88
CA GLU A 190 -18.93 24.89 11.45
C GLU A 190 -18.01 24.30 10.36
N LEU A 191 -17.60 25.12 9.37
CA LEU A 191 -16.72 24.68 8.31
C LEU A 191 -15.33 24.30 8.81
N VAL A 192 -14.73 25.12 9.66
CA VAL A 192 -13.35 24.95 10.14
C VAL A 192 -13.25 23.81 11.15
N GLU A 193 -14.19 23.71 12.09
CA GLU A 193 -14.09 22.78 13.21
C GLU A 193 -14.61 21.39 12.85
N ARG A 194 -15.57 21.28 11.92
CA ARG A 194 -16.25 20.01 11.64
C ARG A 194 -16.13 19.56 10.20
N LEU A 195 -16.67 20.34 9.26
CA LEU A 195 -16.85 19.87 7.87
C LEU A 195 -15.53 19.68 7.12
N ARG A 196 -14.60 20.63 7.25
CA ARG A 196 -13.30 20.55 6.57
C ARG A 196 -12.42 19.43 7.14
N PRO A 197 -12.23 19.28 8.46
CA PRO A 197 -11.47 18.15 9.01
C PRO A 197 -12.06 16.80 8.63
N GLN A 198 -13.39 16.66 8.66
CA GLN A 198 -14.07 15.44 8.26
C GLN A 198 -13.80 15.09 6.79
N GLY A 199 -13.99 16.06 5.87
CA GLY A 199 -13.74 15.85 4.45
C GLY A 199 -12.27 15.56 4.14
N VAL A 200 -11.34 16.26 4.80
CA VAL A 200 -9.90 16.02 4.66
C VAL A 200 -9.53 14.61 5.10
N ARG A 201 -9.97 14.18 6.29
CA ARG A 201 -9.70 12.84 6.82
C ARG A 201 -10.25 11.76 5.89
N ALA A 202 -11.50 11.91 5.44
CA ALA A 202 -12.11 10.95 4.53
C ALA A 202 -11.36 10.85 3.19
N MET A 203 -10.95 11.97 2.60
CA MET A 203 -10.15 11.96 1.37
C MET A 203 -8.76 11.34 1.57
N MET A 204 -8.11 11.57 2.72
CA MET A 204 -6.81 10.96 3.04
C MET A 204 -6.92 9.44 3.20
N GLU A 205 -7.95 8.95 3.89
CA GLU A 205 -8.21 7.51 4.00
C GLU A 205 -8.45 6.88 2.63
N LEU A 206 -9.24 7.53 1.76
CA LEU A 206 -9.44 7.05 0.38
C LEU A 206 -8.15 6.99 -0.44
N ILE A 207 -7.25 7.97 -0.26
CA ILE A 207 -5.93 7.95 -0.93
C ILE A 207 -5.13 6.75 -0.42
N LYS A 208 -5.07 6.58 0.91
CA LYS A 208 -4.32 5.49 1.54
C LYS A 208 -4.86 4.12 1.14
N GLU A 209 -6.17 3.95 1.10
CA GLU A 209 -6.85 2.73 0.66
C GLU A 209 -6.52 2.40 -0.80
N CYS A 210 -6.63 3.40 -1.69
CA CYS A 210 -6.27 3.24 -3.10
C CYS A 210 -4.80 2.87 -3.31
N ASP A 211 -3.90 3.60 -2.66
CA ASP A 211 -2.45 3.42 -2.79
C ASP A 211 -2.04 2.05 -2.20
N SER A 212 -2.60 1.65 -1.05
CA SER A 212 -2.33 0.34 -0.43
C SER A 212 -2.87 -0.82 -1.28
N GLY A 213 -4.09 -0.68 -1.81
CA GLY A 213 -4.68 -1.69 -2.69
C GLY A 213 -3.87 -1.87 -3.98
N LEU A 214 -3.39 -0.77 -4.58
CA LEU A 214 -2.47 -0.82 -5.71
C LEU A 214 -1.16 -1.52 -5.34
N THR A 215 -0.50 -1.10 -4.26
CA THR A 215 0.77 -1.70 -3.81
C THR A 215 0.64 -3.19 -3.55
N LEU A 216 -0.44 -3.63 -2.89
CA LEU A 216 -0.68 -5.05 -2.63
C LEU A 216 -0.76 -5.85 -3.93
N GLN A 217 -1.48 -5.35 -4.93
CA GLN A 217 -1.64 -6.05 -6.20
C GLN A 217 -0.38 -6.00 -7.05
N MET A 218 0.42 -4.93 -6.97
CA MET A 218 1.76 -4.88 -7.57
C MET A 218 2.69 -5.91 -6.94
N GLN A 219 2.70 -6.02 -5.61
CA GLN A 219 3.51 -7.03 -4.91
C GLN A 219 3.06 -8.45 -5.25
N LYS A 220 1.74 -8.71 -5.32
CA LYS A 220 1.21 -10.00 -5.79
C LYS A 220 1.62 -10.28 -7.22
N PHE A 221 1.55 -9.30 -8.11
CA PHE A 221 2.02 -9.42 -9.49
C PHE A 221 3.51 -9.75 -9.54
N ASP A 222 4.36 -9.05 -8.79
CA ASP A 222 5.80 -9.33 -8.72
C ASP A 222 6.06 -10.75 -8.19
N SER A 223 5.36 -11.18 -7.13
CA SER A 223 5.50 -12.53 -6.57
C SER A 223 5.00 -13.64 -7.52
N SER A 224 3.98 -13.35 -8.33
CA SER A 224 3.44 -14.28 -9.34
C SER A 224 4.20 -14.23 -10.67
N SER A 225 5.01 -13.20 -10.89
CA SER A 225 5.95 -13.08 -12.01
C SER A 225 7.22 -13.93 -11.82
N VAL A 226 7.44 -14.47 -10.61
CA VAL A 226 8.48 -15.45 -10.35
C VAL A 226 8.04 -16.80 -10.91
N ASP A 227 8.38 -17.05 -12.19
CA ASP A 227 8.07 -18.31 -12.86
C ASP A 227 8.99 -19.44 -12.39
N PHE A 228 8.60 -20.15 -11.32
CA PHE A 228 9.25 -21.36 -10.77
C PHE A 228 9.48 -22.50 -11.77
N ARG A 229 8.99 -22.37 -13.01
CA ARG A 229 9.07 -23.39 -14.06
C ARG A 229 10.16 -23.10 -15.11
N ASN A 230 10.83 -21.94 -15.05
CA ASN A 230 11.88 -21.57 -16.01
C ASN A 230 13.26 -21.37 -15.34
N PRO A 231 14.13 -22.40 -15.30
CA PRO A 231 15.51 -22.34 -14.78
C PRO A 231 16.36 -21.16 -15.28
N GLU A 232 16.15 -20.69 -16.51
CA GLU A 232 16.90 -19.56 -17.10
C GLU A 232 16.49 -18.21 -16.50
N ALA A 233 15.24 -18.06 -16.02
CA ALA A 233 14.79 -16.85 -15.33
C ALA A 233 15.36 -16.74 -13.89
N PHE A 234 15.81 -17.85 -13.30
CA PHE A 234 16.45 -17.89 -11.97
C PHE A 234 17.92 -17.50 -12.01
N TYR A 235 18.59 -17.67 -13.15
CA TYR A 235 20.03 -17.46 -13.24
C TYR A 235 20.45 -16.02 -12.91
N HIS A 236 19.53 -15.06 -13.04
CA HIS A 236 19.81 -13.64 -12.83
C HIS A 236 19.34 -13.07 -11.49
N ASP A 237 18.63 -13.82 -10.65
CA ASP A 237 18.14 -13.27 -9.37
C ASP A 237 18.05 -14.24 -8.19
N VAL A 238 19.10 -15.06 -8.02
CA VAL A 238 19.33 -15.88 -6.81
C VAL A 238 19.29 -15.04 -5.53
N ASN A 239 19.64 -13.76 -5.63
CA ASN A 239 19.65 -12.82 -4.51
C ASN A 239 18.25 -12.44 -4.04
N SER A 240 17.28 -12.24 -4.95
CA SER A 240 15.89 -11.99 -4.57
C SER A 240 15.22 -13.21 -3.95
N VAL A 241 15.48 -14.42 -4.47
CA VAL A 241 14.93 -15.65 -3.87
C VAL A 241 15.45 -15.85 -2.44
N ALA A 242 16.76 -15.74 -2.26
CA ALA A 242 17.37 -15.79 -0.93
C ALA A 242 16.89 -14.63 -0.03
N GLY A 243 16.69 -13.45 -0.61
CA GLY A 243 16.15 -12.27 0.06
C GLY A 243 14.73 -12.49 0.59
N LEU A 244 13.84 -13.03 -0.24
CA LEU A 244 12.46 -13.31 0.10
C LEU A 244 12.35 -14.38 1.19
N LEU A 245 13.14 -15.46 1.10
CA LEU A 245 13.22 -16.47 2.15
C LEU A 245 13.69 -15.85 3.48
N LYS A 246 14.75 -15.03 3.44
CA LYS A 246 15.25 -14.32 4.63
C LYS A 246 14.25 -13.32 5.19
N GLN A 247 13.40 -12.73 4.34
CA GLN A 247 12.36 -11.80 4.76
C GLN A 247 11.21 -12.55 5.42
N PHE A 248 10.71 -13.62 4.81
CA PHE A 248 9.67 -14.48 5.36
C PHE A 248 10.00 -14.97 6.77
N LEU A 249 11.21 -15.49 6.98
CA LEU A 249 11.66 -15.97 8.29
C LEU A 249 11.79 -14.85 9.34
N ARG A 250 12.11 -13.63 8.90
CA ARG A 250 12.26 -12.46 9.79
C ARG A 250 10.92 -11.85 10.20
N ASP A 251 9.91 -11.99 9.34
CA ASP A 251 8.54 -11.48 9.58
C ASP A 251 7.67 -12.42 10.42
N LEU A 252 8.21 -13.59 10.81
CA LEU A 252 7.52 -14.47 11.73
C LEU A 252 7.25 -13.74 13.07
N PRO A 253 6.05 -13.95 13.68
CA PRO A 253 5.71 -13.31 14.95
C PRO A 253 6.64 -13.75 16.10
N ASP A 254 7.22 -14.95 16.00
CA ASP A 254 8.29 -15.47 16.84
C ASP A 254 9.39 -16.03 15.91
N PRO A 255 10.69 -15.76 16.14
CA PRO A 255 11.76 -16.23 15.28
C PRO A 255 11.78 -17.74 15.13
N LEU A 256 12.44 -18.25 14.08
CA LEU A 256 12.50 -19.69 13.82
C LEU A 256 13.10 -20.48 14.99
N LEU A 257 14.15 -19.95 15.64
CA LEU A 257 14.75 -20.54 16.84
C LEU A 257 14.05 -20.12 18.15
N THR A 258 12.91 -19.44 18.04
CA THR A 258 12.04 -18.94 19.12
C THR A 258 12.72 -17.94 20.06
N THR A 259 11.94 -17.00 20.59
CA THR A 259 12.41 -16.14 21.67
C THR A 259 12.60 -16.90 22.99
N ALA A 260 11.84 -17.98 23.21
CA ALA A 260 11.87 -18.77 24.44
C ALA A 260 13.22 -19.46 24.68
N HIS A 261 13.83 -20.05 23.63
CA HIS A 261 15.10 -20.75 23.71
C HIS A 261 16.32 -19.87 23.40
N TYR A 262 16.12 -18.57 23.15
CA TYR A 262 17.19 -17.67 22.70
C TYR A 262 18.40 -17.66 23.65
N GLU A 263 18.17 -17.48 24.95
CA GLU A 263 19.25 -17.47 25.96
C GLU A 263 19.98 -18.81 26.03
N GLU A 264 19.28 -19.94 25.91
CA GLU A 264 19.89 -21.27 25.90
C GLU A 264 20.84 -21.44 24.71
N PHE A 265 20.45 -20.95 23.53
CA PHE A 265 21.33 -20.95 22.36
C PHE A 265 22.58 -20.08 22.57
N ILE A 266 22.43 -18.90 23.17
CA ILE A 266 23.55 -18.00 23.43
C ILE A 266 24.52 -18.58 24.47
N GLU A 267 24.00 -19.20 25.54
CA GLU A 267 24.84 -19.87 26.54
C GLU A 267 25.57 -21.08 25.94
N ALA A 268 24.90 -21.90 25.11
CA ALA A 268 25.56 -22.98 24.40
C ALA A 268 26.71 -22.46 23.50
N ALA A 269 26.53 -21.31 22.84
CA ALA A 269 27.57 -20.71 22.00
C ALA A 269 28.84 -20.32 22.76
N LYS A 270 28.73 -20.01 24.06
CA LYS A 270 29.86 -19.65 24.93
C LYS A 270 30.72 -20.85 25.34
N ILE A 271 30.25 -22.08 25.10
CA ILE A 271 31.02 -23.30 25.38
C ILE A 271 32.20 -23.39 24.41
N ASP A 272 33.41 -23.51 24.96
CA ASP A 272 34.65 -23.62 24.19
C ASP A 272 34.82 -25.00 23.54
N ASP A 273 34.44 -26.07 24.23
CA ASP A 273 34.50 -27.43 23.68
C ASP A 273 33.45 -27.64 22.57
N ASP A 274 33.93 -27.93 21.37
CA ASP A 274 33.09 -28.05 20.17
C ASP A 274 32.08 -29.20 20.26
N THR A 275 32.46 -30.31 20.92
CA THR A 275 31.60 -31.49 21.05
C THR A 275 30.48 -31.22 22.05
N VAL A 276 30.82 -30.66 23.20
CA VAL A 276 29.85 -30.28 24.24
C VAL A 276 28.91 -29.19 23.73
N ARG A 277 29.43 -28.22 22.96
CA ARG A 277 28.63 -27.18 22.33
C ARG A 277 27.63 -27.76 21.34
N ARG A 278 28.07 -28.66 20.45
CA ARG A 278 27.18 -29.37 19.52
C ARG A 278 26.08 -30.11 20.27
N ASP A 279 26.42 -30.89 21.30
CA ASP A 279 25.45 -31.70 22.03
C ASP A 279 24.39 -30.86 22.75
N SER A 280 24.83 -29.71 23.30
CA SER A 280 23.93 -28.75 23.92
C SER A 280 23.00 -28.12 22.89
N LEU A 281 23.52 -27.70 21.73
CA LEU A 281 22.71 -27.17 20.63
C LEU A 281 21.71 -28.21 20.07
N HIS A 282 22.13 -29.46 19.93
CA HIS A 282 21.27 -30.56 19.48
C HIS A 282 20.11 -30.79 20.47
N ALA A 283 20.38 -30.80 21.77
CA ALA A 283 19.34 -30.93 22.79
C ALA A 283 18.30 -29.79 22.72
N ILE A 284 18.75 -28.55 22.56
CA ILE A 284 17.86 -27.37 22.44
C ILE A 284 17.03 -27.47 21.14
N ILE A 285 17.65 -27.85 20.03
CA ILE A 285 16.97 -28.01 18.74
C ILE A 285 15.86 -29.07 18.83
N ASN A 286 16.11 -30.19 19.51
CA ASN A 286 15.11 -31.24 19.72
C ASN A 286 13.97 -30.84 20.66
N ALA A 287 14.13 -29.76 21.43
CA ALA A 287 13.08 -29.20 22.27
C ALA A 287 12.20 -28.16 21.54
N LEU A 288 12.57 -27.76 20.31
CA LEU A 288 11.79 -26.83 19.52
C LEU A 288 10.41 -27.43 19.14
N PRO A 289 9.38 -26.59 18.97
CA PRO A 289 8.10 -27.04 18.42
C PRO A 289 8.29 -27.74 17.06
N ASP A 290 7.54 -28.81 16.79
CA ASP A 290 7.65 -29.60 15.55
C ASP A 290 7.72 -28.75 14.26
N PRO A 291 6.91 -27.68 14.08
CA PRO A 291 6.99 -26.85 12.88
C PRO A 291 8.32 -26.09 12.75
N ASN A 292 8.87 -25.62 13.88
CA ASN A 292 10.15 -24.91 13.94
C ASN A 292 11.30 -25.87 13.66
N TYR A 293 11.30 -27.05 14.29
CA TYR A 293 12.29 -28.10 14.05
C TYR A 293 12.31 -28.53 12.57
N ALA A 294 11.15 -28.88 12.01
CA ALA A 294 11.05 -29.31 10.61
C ALA A 294 11.54 -28.24 9.63
N THR A 295 11.18 -26.97 9.89
CA THR A 295 11.60 -25.83 9.05
C THR A 295 13.10 -25.56 9.18
N LEU A 296 13.64 -25.61 10.41
CA LEU A 296 15.07 -25.46 10.67
C LEU A 296 15.88 -26.55 9.99
N ARG A 297 15.45 -27.82 10.11
CA ARG A 297 16.08 -28.96 9.45
C ARG A 297 16.15 -28.75 7.93
N ALA A 298 15.03 -28.40 7.31
CA ALA A 298 14.99 -28.16 5.86
C ALA A 298 15.93 -27.01 5.43
N LEU A 299 15.97 -25.92 6.20
CA LEU A 299 16.85 -24.79 5.96
C LEU A 299 18.33 -25.19 6.09
N VAL A 300 18.70 -25.85 7.19
CA VAL A 300 20.10 -26.25 7.47
C VAL A 300 20.60 -27.24 6.42
N LEU A 301 19.81 -28.24 6.04
CA LEU A 301 20.16 -29.18 4.97
C LEU A 301 20.36 -28.46 3.62
N HIS A 302 19.54 -27.46 3.30
CA HIS A 302 19.72 -26.66 2.10
C HIS A 302 21.01 -25.82 2.16
N LEU A 303 21.26 -25.14 3.28
CA LEU A 303 22.47 -24.33 3.47
C LEU A 303 23.74 -25.21 3.44
N ASN A 304 23.69 -26.44 3.93
CA ASN A 304 24.79 -27.38 3.82
C ASN A 304 25.11 -27.71 2.35
N ARG A 305 24.09 -27.95 1.50
CA ARG A 305 24.30 -28.13 0.05
C ARG A 305 24.89 -26.90 -0.63
N VAL A 306 24.59 -25.70 -0.13
CA VAL A 306 25.22 -24.45 -0.60
C VAL A 306 26.68 -24.41 -0.18
N HIS A 307 26.97 -24.79 1.06
CA HIS A 307 28.33 -24.89 1.60
C HIS A 307 29.20 -25.93 0.85
N ASP A 308 28.63 -27.07 0.45
CA ASP A 308 29.35 -28.10 -0.34
C ASP A 308 29.91 -27.54 -1.66
N ARG A 309 29.33 -26.44 -2.16
CA ARG A 309 29.79 -25.72 -3.35
C ARG A 309 30.58 -24.45 -3.04
N SER A 310 31.07 -24.31 -1.81
CA SER A 310 31.83 -23.14 -1.32
C SER A 310 33.05 -22.79 -2.17
N ALA A 311 33.71 -23.77 -2.79
CA ALA A 311 34.81 -23.53 -3.73
C ALA A 311 34.41 -22.66 -4.94
N SER A 312 33.14 -22.72 -5.35
CA SER A 312 32.61 -21.95 -6.49
C SER A 312 31.86 -20.69 -6.03
N ASN A 313 30.95 -20.82 -5.05
CA ASN A 313 30.09 -19.71 -4.61
C ASN A 313 30.70 -18.86 -3.48
N ARG A 314 31.84 -19.26 -2.91
CA ARG A 314 32.55 -18.58 -1.81
C ARG A 314 31.77 -18.49 -0.48
N MET A 315 30.70 -19.25 -0.32
CA MET A 315 29.89 -19.29 0.90
C MET A 315 30.34 -20.45 1.81
N SER A 316 31.26 -20.17 2.74
CA SER A 316 31.58 -21.09 3.85
C SER A 316 30.43 -21.18 4.86
N THR A 317 30.46 -22.18 5.76
CA THR A 317 29.53 -22.26 6.89
C THR A 317 29.53 -20.96 7.69
N THR A 318 30.71 -20.36 7.90
CA THR A 318 30.87 -19.09 8.61
C THR A 318 30.17 -17.94 7.88
N ASN A 319 30.34 -17.83 6.55
CA ASN A 319 29.68 -16.78 5.76
C ASN A 319 28.16 -16.94 5.75
N LEU A 320 27.68 -18.18 5.65
CA LEU A 320 26.25 -18.51 5.73
C LEU A 320 25.69 -18.19 7.12
N ALA A 321 26.42 -18.54 8.17
CA ALA A 321 26.04 -18.30 9.55
C ALA A 321 25.89 -16.81 9.85
N ILE A 322 26.86 -15.98 9.45
CA ILE A 322 26.80 -14.51 9.59
C ILE A 322 25.57 -13.94 8.88
N CYS A 323 25.22 -14.48 7.70
CA CYS A 323 24.11 -14.00 6.90
C CYS A 323 22.73 -14.43 7.43
N PHE A 324 22.62 -15.66 7.96
CA PHE A 324 21.34 -16.26 8.33
C PHE A 324 21.04 -16.22 9.83
N ALA A 325 22.04 -16.12 10.71
CA ALA A 325 21.81 -16.15 12.16
C ALA A 325 20.86 -15.03 12.63
N PRO A 326 21.00 -13.76 12.19
CA PRO A 326 20.06 -12.70 12.56
C PRO A 326 18.65 -12.93 12.01
N THR A 327 18.52 -13.70 10.94
CA THR A 327 17.23 -14.04 10.31
C THR A 327 16.50 -15.12 11.11
N VAL A 328 17.19 -16.13 11.63
CA VAL A 328 16.55 -17.27 12.32
C VAL A 328 16.42 -17.07 13.83
N MET A 329 17.29 -16.25 14.44
CA MET A 329 17.27 -15.94 15.89
C MET A 329 16.55 -14.62 16.22
N GLY A 330 16.25 -13.80 15.21
CA GLY A 330 15.60 -12.50 15.37
C GLY A 330 16.56 -11.38 15.81
N GLN A 331 16.05 -10.14 15.77
CA GLN A 331 16.78 -8.95 16.24
C GLN A 331 16.43 -8.67 17.70
N HIS A 332 17.17 -9.27 18.63
CA HIS A 332 16.95 -8.99 20.06
C HIS A 332 17.42 -7.56 20.39
N ARG A 333 16.50 -6.73 20.91
CA ARG A 333 16.74 -5.34 21.30
C ARG A 333 17.60 -5.31 22.57
N GLY A 334 18.92 -5.44 22.45
CA GLY A 334 19.78 -5.44 23.64
C GLY A 334 21.28 -5.31 23.41
N ALA A 335 21.89 -6.05 22.48
CA ALA A 335 23.33 -5.96 22.32
C ALA A 335 23.78 -6.28 20.88
N MET A 336 24.46 -5.32 20.27
CA MET A 336 25.38 -5.60 19.15
C MET A 336 26.47 -6.63 19.51
N ALA A 337 26.61 -6.98 20.80
CA ALA A 337 27.57 -7.95 21.33
C ALA A 337 27.23 -9.41 20.96
N ASP A 338 25.94 -9.75 20.78
CA ASP A 338 25.54 -11.16 20.58
C ASP A 338 25.59 -11.60 19.13
N ALA A 339 25.78 -10.68 18.17
CA ALA A 339 25.82 -11.04 16.74
C ALA A 339 26.91 -12.08 16.43
N GLY A 340 28.05 -12.01 17.13
CA GLY A 340 29.11 -13.01 17.02
C GLY A 340 28.72 -14.37 17.61
N LEU A 341 27.99 -14.38 18.73
CA LEU A 341 27.51 -15.60 19.37
C LEU A 341 26.39 -16.25 18.55
N GLN A 342 25.44 -15.46 18.02
CA GLN A 342 24.41 -15.93 17.10
C GLN A 342 25.03 -16.58 15.85
N ALA A 343 26.04 -15.95 15.26
CA ALA A 343 26.77 -16.53 14.14
C ALA A 343 27.47 -17.84 14.56
N LYS A 344 28.07 -17.90 15.76
CA LYS A 344 28.70 -19.13 16.28
C LYS A 344 27.70 -20.27 16.51
N VAL A 345 26.47 -19.97 16.95
CA VAL A 345 25.37 -20.95 17.04
C VAL A 345 25.13 -21.56 15.67
N LEU A 346 24.81 -20.72 14.68
CA LEU A 346 24.43 -21.22 13.36
C LEU A 346 25.60 -21.89 12.63
N ASP A 347 26.83 -21.41 12.80
CA ASP A 347 28.02 -22.04 12.24
C ASP A 347 28.25 -23.43 12.84
N THR A 348 28.11 -23.59 14.17
CA THR A 348 28.23 -24.89 14.83
C THR A 348 27.14 -25.86 14.32
N ILE A 349 25.91 -25.37 14.11
CA ILE A 349 24.83 -26.18 13.54
C ILE A 349 25.18 -26.63 12.11
N LEU A 350 25.64 -25.71 11.26
CA LEU A 350 25.98 -26.01 9.87
C LEU A 350 27.15 -26.99 9.73
N VAL A 351 28.22 -26.80 10.52
CA VAL A 351 29.38 -27.70 10.54
C VAL A 351 28.99 -29.12 10.97
N ASN A 352 27.98 -29.24 11.85
CA ASN A 352 27.51 -30.52 12.39
C ASN A 352 26.15 -30.94 11.82
N THR A 353 25.80 -30.49 10.61
CA THR A 353 24.47 -30.71 10.00
C THR A 353 23.99 -32.14 10.14
N TYR A 354 24.79 -33.12 9.73
CA TYR A 354 24.41 -34.53 9.74
C TYR A 354 24.52 -35.23 11.10
N GLN A 355 25.09 -34.56 12.11
CA GLN A 355 25.14 -35.06 13.48
C GLN A 355 23.96 -34.54 14.32
N ILE A 356 23.38 -33.41 13.91
CA ILE A 356 22.21 -32.78 14.54
C ILE A 356 20.93 -33.22 13.81
N PHE A 357 20.98 -33.37 12.49
CA PHE A 357 19.85 -33.78 11.67
C PHE A 357 20.24 -35.02 10.88
N ASP A 358 19.57 -36.15 11.11
CA ASP A 358 19.79 -37.38 10.34
C ASP A 358 19.64 -37.13 8.83
N GLU A 359 20.42 -37.83 8.00
CA GLU A 359 20.21 -37.87 6.54
C GLU A 359 18.87 -38.56 6.23
N ASP A 360 18.09 -38.00 5.29
CA ASP A 360 16.86 -38.63 4.78
C ASP A 360 17.15 -39.91 3.97
#